data_AF-Q73QU7-F1
#
_entry.id   AF-Q73QU7-F1
#
_cell.length_a   1.000
_cell.length_b   1.000
_cell.length_c   1.000
_cell.angle_alpha   90.00
_cell.angle_beta   90.00
_cell.angle_gamma   90.00
#
_symmetry.space_group_name_H-M   'P 1'
#
loop_
_entity.id
_entity.type
_entity.pdbx_description
1 polymer ?
#
loop_
_entity_poly.entity_id
_entity_poly.type
_entity_poly.pdbx_seq_one_letter_code
_entity_poly.pdbx_strand_id
1 'polypeptide(L)'
;MTKNGGIFSKGNNEKNQIAKTGKKRFSLRKKLVLIFGFLIAAALTTAALITIGNARKAVLEKVEAHLTDKATDIAEVIDGRISSVVQFIEGLARMPFLRDNSMTLTEKAELLIKEAERNKKIDYFGICDMQGNRYDGTGHRTSVRDREWFKSASQGKNFITEPAISNITNNMQIIFAVPIYDDDNAIIGVLNAAVPAKLLSEEIDDIVVGQTGECYILGLKGTVIAHKNFDMVTKQRNIIKDNSDKNFASLAAFLQHALDTDKSEVGYYDYDDI
;
A
#
# COMPACT_ATOMS: atom_id res chain seq x y z
N MET A 1 97.77 28.49 -70.86
CA MET A 1 97.49 29.47 -71.94
C MET A 1 96.25 28.98 -72.67
N THR A 2 95.04 29.37 -72.21
CA THR A 2 94.18 30.46 -72.75
C THR A 2 93.71 30.14 -74.19
N LYS A 3 92.42 30.04 -74.53
CA LYS A 3 91.27 30.94 -74.25
C LYS A 3 89.90 30.25 -74.42
N ASN A 4 88.93 30.74 -73.62
CA ASN A 4 87.49 31.02 -73.85
C ASN A 4 86.60 29.96 -74.56
N GLY A 5 85.51 29.41 -74.00
CA GLY A 5 84.68 29.82 -72.85
C GLY A 5 83.41 30.55 -73.31
N GLY A 6 82.40 29.81 -73.80
CA GLY A 6 81.13 30.33 -74.34
C GLY A 6 79.90 29.55 -73.85
N ILE A 7 79.43 29.95 -72.67
CA ILE A 7 78.04 30.06 -72.17
C ILE A 7 77.07 28.86 -72.36
N PHE A 8 76.87 28.17 -71.24
CA PHE A 8 75.72 27.32 -70.90
C PHE A 8 74.42 28.14 -70.76
N SER A 9 73.32 27.62 -71.29
CA SER A 9 71.96 27.97 -70.83
C SER A 9 71.32 26.76 -70.14
N LYS A 10 71.48 26.70 -68.82
CA LYS A 10 70.59 25.96 -67.91
C LYS A 10 69.40 26.86 -67.60
N GLY A 11 68.23 26.50 -68.10
CA GLY A 11 66.95 27.06 -67.66
C GLY A 11 66.22 26.07 -66.77
N ASN A 12 66.54 26.06 -65.47
CA ASN A 12 65.60 25.63 -64.44
C ASN A 12 64.45 26.64 -64.44
N ASN A 13 63.21 26.18 -64.41
CA ASN A 13 62.14 26.92 -63.77
C ASN A 13 61.11 25.95 -63.19
N GLU A 14 61.23 25.76 -61.89
CA GLU A 14 60.11 25.53 -60.98
C GLU A 14 58.92 26.41 -61.38
N LYS A 15 57.71 25.83 -61.40
CA LYS A 15 56.49 26.50 -60.92
C LYS A 15 55.30 25.53 -60.81
N ASN A 16 54.95 25.32 -59.56
CA ASN A 16 53.59 25.23 -59.02
C ASN A 16 52.76 23.96 -59.25
N GLN A 17 52.76 23.16 -58.17
CA GLN A 17 51.52 22.64 -57.60
C GLN A 17 50.38 23.67 -57.70
N ILE A 18 49.27 23.30 -58.33
CA ILE A 18 47.95 23.76 -57.86
C ILE A 18 47.10 22.49 -57.77
N ALA A 19 47.02 21.95 -56.56
CA ALA A 19 45.98 21.01 -56.19
C ALA A 19 44.63 21.62 -56.59
N LYS A 20 43.95 21.01 -57.58
CA LYS A 20 42.57 21.36 -57.93
C LYS A 20 41.65 20.94 -56.76
N THR A 21 41.56 21.77 -55.73
CA THR A 21 40.46 21.74 -54.75
C THR A 21 39.23 22.41 -55.38
N GLY A 22 38.74 21.83 -56.48
CA GLY A 22 37.45 22.23 -57.05
C GLY A 22 36.34 21.90 -56.06
N LYS A 23 35.85 22.88 -55.30
CA LYS A 23 34.64 22.73 -54.46
C LYS A 23 33.51 22.25 -55.38
N LYS A 24 33.09 20.99 -55.24
CA LYS A 24 31.96 20.41 -55.97
C LYS A 24 30.72 21.29 -55.74
N ARG A 25 30.30 22.03 -56.77
CA ARG A 25 29.07 22.85 -56.72
C ARG A 25 27.86 21.92 -56.83
N PHE A 26 27.13 21.76 -55.73
CA PHE A 26 25.89 20.98 -55.71
C PHE A 26 24.84 21.56 -56.66
N SER A 27 24.15 20.69 -57.42
CA SER A 27 22.99 21.04 -58.26
C SER A 27 21.86 21.67 -57.42
N LEU A 28 21.22 22.72 -57.94
CA LEU A 28 20.10 23.43 -57.30
C LEU A 28 18.95 22.48 -56.88
N ARG A 29 18.64 21.46 -57.69
CA ARG A 29 17.62 20.45 -57.37
C ARG A 29 17.96 19.69 -56.09
N LYS A 30 19.23 19.28 -55.91
CA LYS A 30 19.69 18.55 -54.73
C LYS A 30 19.64 19.41 -53.46
N LYS A 31 19.96 20.71 -53.56
CA LYS A 31 19.85 21.64 -52.44
C LYS A 31 18.41 21.81 -51.97
N LEU A 32 17.47 22.01 -52.90
CA LEU A 32 16.05 22.15 -52.56
C LEU A 32 15.49 20.87 -51.94
N VAL A 33 15.80 19.69 -52.49
CA VAL A 33 15.38 18.40 -51.91
C VAL A 33 15.93 18.21 -50.50
N LEU A 34 17.17 18.60 -50.23
CA LEU A 34 17.75 18.53 -48.89
C LEU A 34 17.08 19.49 -47.91
N ILE A 35 16.78 20.73 -48.33
CA ILE A 35 16.11 21.72 -47.47
C ILE A 35 14.69 21.26 -47.13
N PHE A 36 13.88 20.90 -48.14
CA PHE A 36 12.53 20.42 -47.90
C PHE A 36 12.50 19.10 -47.12
N GLY A 37 13.42 18.17 -47.42
CA GLY A 37 13.56 16.93 -46.67
C GLY A 37 13.91 17.18 -45.20
N PHE A 38 14.84 18.10 -44.93
CA PHE A 38 15.19 18.49 -43.57
C PHE A 38 14.02 19.16 -42.83
N LEU A 39 13.28 20.06 -43.50
CA LEU A 39 12.11 20.73 -42.91
C LEU A 39 11.00 19.72 -42.56
N ILE A 40 10.72 18.77 -43.45
CA ILE A 40 9.75 17.70 -43.20
C ILE A 40 10.22 16.82 -42.03
N ALA A 41 11.49 16.42 -42.02
CA ALA A 41 12.05 15.62 -40.93
C ALA A 41 11.94 16.36 -39.59
N ALA A 42 12.31 17.65 -39.54
CA ALA A 42 12.20 18.47 -38.33
C ALA A 42 10.74 18.62 -37.85
N ALA A 43 9.79 18.83 -38.76
CA ALA A 43 8.36 18.90 -38.43
C ALA A 43 7.84 17.56 -37.89
N LEU A 44 8.23 16.43 -38.48
CA LEU A 44 7.85 15.10 -38.00
C LEU A 44 8.48 14.78 -36.64
N THR A 45 9.75 15.12 -36.43
CA THR A 45 10.42 14.91 -35.13
C THR A 45 9.78 15.74 -34.03
N THR A 46 9.48 17.02 -34.28
CA THR A 46 8.81 17.88 -33.29
C THR A 46 7.39 17.38 -32.98
N ALA A 47 6.60 17.05 -33.99
CA ALA A 47 5.28 16.46 -33.80
C ALA A 47 5.36 15.14 -33.01
N ALA A 48 6.34 14.28 -33.29
CA ALA A 48 6.56 13.03 -32.57
C ALA A 48 6.91 13.27 -31.10
N LEU A 49 7.79 14.23 -30.79
CA LEU A 49 8.16 14.56 -29.41
C LEU A 49 6.96 15.09 -28.61
N ILE A 50 6.15 15.99 -29.19
CA ILE A 50 4.92 16.51 -28.58
C ILE A 50 3.93 15.36 -28.35
N THR A 51 3.72 14.52 -29.36
CA THR A 51 2.79 13.38 -29.27
C THR A 51 3.20 12.38 -28.19
N ILE A 52 4.50 12.05 -28.11
CA ILE A 52 5.04 11.16 -27.08
C ILE A 52 4.87 11.78 -25.69
N GLY A 53 5.13 13.07 -25.53
CA GLY A 53 4.91 13.78 -24.26
C GLY A 53 3.44 13.73 -23.81
N ASN A 54 2.52 14.05 -24.71
CA ASN A 54 1.08 14.00 -24.43
C ASN A 54 0.59 12.58 -24.15
N ALA A 55 1.07 11.59 -24.90
CA ALA A 55 0.73 10.18 -24.67
C ALA A 55 1.23 9.70 -23.31
N ARG A 56 2.47 10.03 -22.93
CA ARG A 56 3.02 9.70 -21.60
C ARG A 56 2.19 10.33 -20.49
N LYS A 57 1.86 11.62 -20.62
CA LYS A 57 1.03 12.32 -19.64
C LYS A 57 -0.36 11.69 -19.51
N ALA A 58 -1.03 11.43 -20.62
CA ALA A 58 -2.37 10.83 -20.62
C ALA A 58 -2.35 9.41 -20.03
N VAL A 59 -1.32 8.61 -20.29
CA VAL A 59 -1.15 7.29 -19.69
C VAL A 59 -0.91 7.41 -18.18
N LEU A 60 -0.05 8.33 -17.72
CA LEU A 60 0.19 8.55 -16.29
C LEU A 60 -1.08 8.98 -15.56
N GLU A 61 -1.79 10.00 -16.06
CA GLU A 61 -3.05 10.46 -15.47
C GLU A 61 -4.09 9.31 -15.40
N LYS A 62 -4.14 8.47 -16.43
CA LYS A 62 -5.05 7.33 -16.46
C LYS A 62 -4.64 6.22 -15.48
N VAL A 63 -3.35 5.98 -15.32
CA VAL A 63 -2.81 5.02 -14.34
C VAL A 63 -3.05 5.52 -12.93
N GLU A 64 -2.77 6.79 -12.65
CA GLU A 64 -3.02 7.41 -11.35
C GLU A 64 -4.50 7.29 -10.96
N ALA A 65 -5.41 7.72 -11.84
CA ALA A 65 -6.85 7.58 -11.61
C ALA A 65 -7.26 6.12 -11.35
N HIS A 66 -6.75 5.18 -12.15
CA HIS A 66 -7.07 3.76 -11.96
C HIS A 66 -6.51 3.19 -10.65
N LEU A 67 -5.34 3.62 -10.20
CA LEU A 67 -4.77 3.18 -8.94
C LEU A 67 -5.54 3.76 -7.74
N THR A 68 -5.93 5.04 -7.83
CA THR A 68 -6.78 5.69 -6.82
C THR A 68 -8.15 5.00 -6.71
N ASP A 69 -8.82 4.76 -7.85
CA ASP A 69 -10.09 4.02 -7.89
C ASP A 69 -9.90 2.63 -7.30
N LYS A 70 -8.82 1.92 -7.69
CA LYS A 70 -8.57 0.57 -7.20
C LYS A 70 -8.29 0.53 -5.70
N ALA A 71 -7.55 1.49 -5.16
CA ALA A 71 -7.32 1.60 -3.73
C ALA A 71 -8.63 1.85 -2.96
N THR A 72 -9.51 2.68 -3.52
CA THR A 72 -10.86 2.94 -2.97
C THR A 72 -11.71 1.67 -2.97
N ASP A 73 -11.77 0.97 -4.11
CA ASP A 73 -12.50 -0.31 -4.23
C ASP A 73 -11.96 -1.36 -3.24
N ILE A 74 -10.65 -1.43 -3.08
CA ILE A 74 -10.01 -2.37 -2.14
C ILE A 74 -10.38 -2.03 -0.70
N ALA A 75 -10.37 -0.75 -0.32
CA ALA A 75 -10.80 -0.32 1.00
C ALA A 75 -12.27 -0.71 1.26
N GLU A 76 -13.17 -0.50 0.29
CA GLU A 76 -14.57 -0.90 0.40
C GLU A 76 -14.74 -2.42 0.53
N VAL A 77 -13.96 -3.21 -0.20
CA VAL A 77 -13.95 -4.68 -0.08
C VAL A 77 -13.49 -5.11 1.31
N ILE A 78 -12.43 -4.50 1.85
CA ILE A 78 -11.93 -4.78 3.20
C ILE A 78 -12.97 -4.39 4.25
N ASP A 79 -13.58 -3.21 4.13
CA ASP A 79 -14.64 -2.76 5.02
C ASP A 79 -15.85 -3.71 5.00
N GLY A 80 -16.24 -4.21 3.82
CA GLY A 80 -17.30 -5.21 3.69
C GLY A 80 -16.94 -6.54 4.36
N ARG A 81 -15.70 -7.03 4.17
CA ARG A 81 -15.18 -8.26 4.79
C ARG A 81 -15.17 -8.13 6.32
N ILE A 82 -14.67 -7.02 6.86
CA ILE A 82 -14.60 -6.75 8.30
C ILE A 82 -15.98 -6.51 8.90
N SER A 83 -16.86 -5.78 8.21
CA SER A 83 -18.24 -5.56 8.63
C SER A 83 -19.00 -6.87 8.74
N SER A 84 -18.74 -7.83 7.86
CA SER A 84 -19.36 -9.17 7.93
C SER A 84 -18.96 -9.93 9.21
N VAL A 85 -17.70 -9.79 9.64
CA VAL A 85 -17.22 -10.35 10.92
C VAL A 85 -17.90 -9.67 12.10
N VAL A 86 -18.01 -8.33 12.09
CA VAL A 86 -18.72 -7.57 13.13
C VAL A 86 -20.18 -8.00 13.21
N GLN A 87 -20.90 -8.06 12.09
CA GLN A 87 -22.30 -8.46 12.04
C GLN A 87 -22.54 -9.88 12.56
N PHE A 88 -21.61 -10.80 12.27
CA PHE A 88 -21.65 -12.15 12.84
C PHE A 88 -21.58 -12.11 14.38
N ILE A 89 -20.63 -11.34 14.93
CA ILE A 89 -20.44 -11.22 16.39
C ILE A 89 -21.63 -10.48 17.03
N GLU A 90 -22.16 -9.44 16.39
CA GLU A 90 -23.41 -8.78 16.83
C GLU A 90 -24.60 -9.74 16.81
N GLY A 91 -24.66 -10.64 15.82
CA GLY A 91 -25.65 -11.71 15.76
C GLY A 91 -25.58 -12.62 16.99
N LEU A 92 -24.36 -13.01 17.39
CA LEU A 92 -24.12 -13.78 18.62
C LEU A 92 -24.52 -12.97 19.87
N ALA A 93 -24.17 -11.68 19.93
CA ALA A 93 -24.51 -10.79 21.04
C ALA A 93 -26.02 -10.66 21.29
N ARG A 94 -26.85 -10.93 20.27
CA ARG A 94 -28.33 -10.94 20.37
C ARG A 94 -28.92 -12.29 20.78
N MET A 95 -28.11 -13.35 20.99
CA MET A 95 -28.65 -14.65 21.35
C MET A 95 -29.36 -14.61 22.72
N PRO A 96 -30.55 -15.22 22.88
CA PRO A 96 -31.34 -15.10 24.11
C PRO A 96 -30.61 -15.51 25.39
N PHE A 97 -29.75 -16.54 25.33
CA PHE A 97 -29.01 -17.01 26.50
C PHE A 97 -28.06 -15.95 27.08
N LEU A 98 -27.59 -14.98 26.28
CA LEU A 98 -26.75 -13.89 26.79
C LEU A 98 -27.52 -12.93 27.70
N ARG A 99 -28.84 -12.83 27.50
CA ARG A 99 -29.77 -12.01 28.29
C ARG A 99 -30.46 -12.79 29.42
N ASP A 100 -30.23 -14.10 29.51
CA ASP A 100 -30.85 -14.94 30.53
C ASP A 100 -30.26 -14.63 31.91
N ASN A 101 -31.08 -14.10 32.82
CA ASN A 101 -30.67 -13.75 34.19
C ASN A 101 -30.52 -14.96 35.11
N SER A 102 -30.99 -16.15 34.70
CA SER A 102 -30.79 -17.39 35.45
C SER A 102 -29.39 -17.98 35.27
N MET A 103 -28.68 -17.55 34.22
CA MET A 103 -27.33 -18.00 33.90
C MET A 103 -26.26 -17.02 34.39
N THR A 104 -25.18 -17.56 34.94
CA THR A 104 -23.95 -16.83 35.22
C THR A 104 -23.22 -16.43 33.93
N LEU A 105 -22.35 -15.42 34.01
CA LEU A 105 -21.54 -15.00 32.86
C LEU A 105 -20.58 -16.10 32.38
N THR A 106 -20.10 -16.96 33.28
CA THR A 106 -19.28 -18.13 32.94
C THR A 106 -20.07 -19.14 32.12
N GLU A 107 -21.28 -19.53 32.56
CA GLU A 107 -22.13 -20.48 31.82
C GLU A 107 -22.48 -19.92 30.43
N LYS A 108 -22.73 -18.61 30.33
CA LYS A 108 -22.93 -17.94 29.04
C LYS A 108 -21.68 -18.03 28.16
N ALA A 109 -20.49 -17.79 28.73
CA ALA A 109 -19.23 -17.86 28.00
C ALA A 109 -18.88 -19.29 27.56
N GLU A 110 -19.24 -20.30 28.36
CA GLU A 110 -19.10 -21.72 28.02
C GLU A 110 -19.91 -22.11 26.77
N LEU A 111 -21.14 -21.59 26.64
CA LEU A 111 -21.94 -21.84 25.43
C LEU A 111 -21.30 -21.26 24.16
N LEU A 112 -20.58 -20.14 24.28
CA LEU A 112 -19.86 -19.54 23.15
C LEU A 112 -18.61 -20.33 22.72
N ILE A 113 -18.03 -21.18 23.59
CA ILE A 113 -16.89 -22.04 23.21
C ILE A 113 -17.25 -22.91 22.02
N LYS A 114 -18.46 -23.50 22.04
CA LYS A 114 -18.93 -24.37 20.95
C LYS A 114 -19.05 -23.64 19.61
N GLU A 115 -19.37 -22.35 19.65
CA GLU A 115 -19.41 -21.52 18.44
C GLU A 115 -18.01 -21.17 17.95
N ALA A 116 -17.06 -20.91 18.85
CA ALA A 116 -15.65 -20.73 18.48
C ALA A 116 -15.05 -22.00 17.85
N GLU A 117 -15.34 -23.18 18.39
CA GLU A 117 -14.87 -24.46 17.84
C GLU A 117 -15.37 -24.72 16.41
N ARG A 118 -16.55 -24.18 16.06
CA ARG A 118 -17.13 -24.29 14.71
C ARG A 118 -16.53 -23.29 13.73
N ASN A 119 -16.00 -22.18 14.23
CA ASN A 119 -15.41 -21.13 13.41
C ASN A 119 -13.91 -20.97 13.69
N LYS A 120 -13.10 -21.63 12.86
CA LYS A 120 -11.63 -21.58 12.93
C LYS A 120 -11.01 -20.19 12.79
N LYS A 121 -11.79 -19.16 12.41
CA LYS A 121 -11.33 -17.76 12.35
C LYS A 121 -11.33 -17.09 13.73
N ILE A 122 -11.91 -17.71 14.76
CA ILE A 122 -12.06 -17.14 16.10
C ILE A 122 -11.27 -17.98 17.09
N ASP A 123 -10.37 -17.36 17.83
CA ASP A 123 -9.58 -18.02 18.87
C ASP A 123 -10.44 -18.29 20.10
N TYR A 124 -11.18 -17.27 20.55
CA TYR A 124 -12.09 -17.40 21.69
C TYR A 124 -13.11 -16.26 21.74
N PHE A 125 -14.17 -16.49 22.53
CA PHE A 125 -15.08 -15.45 22.99
C PHE A 125 -14.89 -15.16 24.48
N GLY A 126 -15.31 -13.99 24.93
CA GLY A 126 -15.49 -13.67 26.33
C GLY A 126 -16.63 -12.70 26.52
N ILE A 127 -17.20 -12.72 27.72
CA ILE A 127 -18.30 -11.84 28.11
C ILE A 127 -17.80 -10.94 29.23
N CYS A 128 -17.99 -9.63 29.08
CA CYS A 128 -17.64 -8.65 30.08
C CYS A 128 -18.91 -8.12 30.76
N ASP A 129 -18.87 -8.03 32.09
CA ASP A 129 -19.86 -7.25 32.83
C ASP A 129 -19.62 -5.74 32.66
N MET A 130 -20.59 -4.94 33.12
CA MET A 130 -20.51 -3.47 33.07
C MET A 130 -19.45 -2.87 34.02
N GLN A 131 -18.86 -3.67 34.90
CA GLN A 131 -17.75 -3.26 35.75
C GLN A 131 -16.38 -3.50 35.08
N GLY A 132 -16.36 -4.11 33.90
CA GLY A 132 -15.15 -4.40 33.13
C GLY A 132 -14.45 -5.68 33.57
N ASN A 133 -15.17 -6.64 34.15
CA ASN A 133 -14.67 -7.99 34.39
C ASN A 133 -15.06 -8.87 33.20
N ARG A 134 -14.05 -9.40 32.52
CA ARG A 134 -14.21 -10.40 31.46
C ARG A 134 -14.24 -11.80 32.09
N TYR A 135 -15.17 -12.62 31.61
CA TYR A 135 -15.31 -14.05 31.91
C TYR A 135 -15.08 -14.85 30.63
N ASP A 136 -14.29 -15.92 30.71
CA ASP A 136 -14.23 -16.95 29.68
C ASP A 136 -15.02 -18.20 30.10
N GLY A 137 -15.16 -19.15 29.17
CA GLY A 137 -15.85 -20.41 29.44
C GLY A 137 -15.06 -21.41 30.29
N THR A 138 -13.95 -21.00 30.92
CA THR A 138 -13.31 -21.75 32.01
C THR A 138 -13.61 -21.15 33.38
N GLY A 139 -14.32 -20.01 33.41
CA GLY A 139 -14.59 -19.22 34.61
C GLY A 139 -13.42 -18.33 35.03
N HIS A 140 -12.35 -18.24 34.23
CA HIS A 140 -11.27 -17.32 34.52
C HIS A 140 -11.74 -15.88 34.31
N ARG A 141 -11.44 -15.04 35.32
CA ARG A 141 -11.84 -13.64 35.36
C ARG A 141 -10.64 -12.74 35.15
N THR A 142 -10.74 -11.83 34.19
CA THR A 142 -9.69 -10.84 33.90
C THR A 142 -10.29 -9.44 33.85
N SER A 143 -9.63 -8.46 34.48
CA SER A 143 -10.05 -7.06 34.35
C SER A 143 -9.67 -6.51 32.98
N VAL A 144 -10.65 -5.93 32.29
CA VAL A 144 -10.51 -5.24 30.99
C VAL A 144 -11.03 -3.79 31.05
N ARG A 145 -11.37 -3.29 32.24
CA ARG A 145 -11.94 -1.95 32.46
C ARG A 145 -11.12 -0.81 31.86
N ASP A 146 -9.81 -0.96 31.81
CA ASP A 146 -8.88 0.03 31.27
C ASP A 146 -8.76 -0.02 29.73
N ARG A 147 -9.23 -1.10 29.10
CA ARG A 147 -9.09 -1.34 27.66
C ARG A 147 -10.03 -0.46 26.85
N GLU A 148 -9.50 0.15 25.79
CA GLU A 148 -10.25 1.06 24.92
C GLU A 148 -11.44 0.37 24.24
N TRP A 149 -11.23 -0.85 23.77
CA TRP A 149 -12.30 -1.64 23.15
C TRP A 149 -13.48 -1.89 24.10
N PHE A 150 -13.22 -2.11 25.38
CA PHE A 150 -14.27 -2.29 26.39
C PHE A 150 -14.99 -0.97 26.68
N LYS A 151 -14.22 0.11 26.88
CA LYS A 151 -14.78 1.45 27.11
C LYS A 151 -15.68 1.90 25.96
N SER A 152 -15.30 1.61 24.71
CA SER A 152 -16.11 1.93 23.54
C SER A 152 -17.38 1.09 23.47
N ALA A 153 -17.25 -0.25 23.56
CA ALA A 153 -18.39 -1.14 23.42
C ALA A 153 -19.40 -0.99 24.58
N SER A 154 -18.94 -0.75 25.81
CA SER A 154 -19.81 -0.44 26.96
C SER A 154 -20.59 0.88 26.81
N GLN A 155 -20.21 1.74 25.86
CA GLN A 155 -20.92 2.96 25.48
C GLN A 155 -21.77 2.80 24.21
N GLY A 156 -21.96 1.55 23.74
CA GLY A 156 -22.81 1.22 22.60
C GLY A 156 -22.10 1.31 21.25
N LYS A 157 -20.77 1.48 21.24
CA LYS A 157 -19.97 1.62 20.01
C LYS A 157 -19.06 0.41 19.82
N ASN A 158 -19.31 -0.36 18.76
CA ASN A 158 -18.42 -1.46 18.36
C ASN A 158 -16.99 -0.98 18.24
N PHE A 159 -16.04 -1.85 18.56
CA PHE A 159 -14.62 -1.53 18.48
C PHE A 159 -13.83 -2.70 17.94
N ILE A 160 -12.85 -2.41 17.09
CA ILE A 160 -11.90 -3.36 16.55
C ILE A 160 -10.50 -2.84 16.87
N THR A 161 -9.66 -3.66 17.50
CA THR A 161 -8.29 -3.27 17.81
C THR A 161 -7.38 -3.47 16.59
N GLU A 162 -6.27 -2.73 16.53
CA GLU A 162 -5.13 -3.17 15.73
C GLU A 162 -4.58 -4.51 16.27
N PRO A 163 -3.87 -5.30 15.45
CA PRO A 163 -3.10 -6.46 15.89
C PRO A 163 -2.16 -6.13 17.06
N ALA A 164 -2.34 -6.85 18.17
CA ALA A 164 -1.48 -6.72 19.33
C ALA A 164 -1.27 -8.07 20.01
N ILE A 165 -0.17 -8.23 20.74
CA ILE A 165 0.03 -9.41 21.58
C ILE A 165 -0.97 -9.34 22.74
N SER A 166 -1.82 -10.36 22.82
CA SER A 166 -2.81 -10.51 23.87
C SER A 166 -2.15 -10.88 25.19
N ASN A 167 -2.41 -10.10 26.24
CA ASN A 167 -1.94 -10.43 27.59
C ASN A 167 -2.60 -11.69 28.17
N ILE A 168 -3.68 -12.19 27.54
CA ILE A 168 -4.43 -13.37 27.99
C ILE A 168 -3.83 -14.64 27.37
N THR A 169 -3.60 -14.63 26.05
CA THR A 169 -3.18 -15.83 25.31
C THR A 169 -1.71 -15.80 24.87
N ASN A 170 -1.04 -14.65 25.00
CA ASN A 170 0.29 -14.39 24.45
C ASN A 170 0.40 -14.56 22.92
N ASN A 171 -0.74 -14.61 22.22
CA ASN A 171 -0.82 -14.65 20.76
C ASN A 171 -1.08 -13.24 20.21
N MET A 172 -0.63 -12.98 18.98
CA MET A 172 -0.97 -11.73 18.28
C MET A 172 -2.39 -11.83 17.72
N GLN A 173 -3.27 -10.97 18.22
CA GLN A 173 -4.72 -11.05 18.00
C GLN A 173 -5.31 -9.68 17.68
N ILE A 174 -6.45 -9.70 17.01
CA ILE A 174 -7.38 -8.58 16.88
C ILE A 174 -8.56 -8.87 17.79
N ILE A 175 -8.98 -7.88 18.59
CA ILE A 175 -10.18 -7.97 19.42
C ILE A 175 -11.31 -7.22 18.74
N PHE A 176 -12.41 -7.92 18.51
CA PHE A 176 -13.71 -7.36 18.18
C PHE A 176 -14.53 -7.25 19.46
N ALA A 177 -15.09 -6.09 19.73
CA ALA A 177 -15.94 -5.84 20.90
C ALA A 177 -17.27 -5.24 20.47
N VAL A 178 -18.36 -5.86 20.90
CA VAL A 178 -19.73 -5.41 20.62
C VAL A 178 -20.55 -5.34 21.92
N PRO A 179 -21.45 -4.36 22.07
CA PRO A 179 -22.37 -4.29 23.19
C PRO A 179 -23.35 -5.47 23.20
N ILE A 180 -23.69 -5.95 24.40
CA ILE A 180 -24.82 -6.85 24.63
C ILE A 180 -25.95 -5.99 25.19
N TYR A 181 -27.09 -6.00 24.52
CA TYR A 181 -28.29 -5.28 24.95
C TYR A 181 -29.30 -6.23 25.58
N ASP A 182 -30.10 -5.74 26.53
CA ASP A 182 -31.32 -6.41 26.97
C ASP A 182 -32.52 -6.07 26.07
N ASP A 183 -33.72 -6.51 26.47
CA ASP A 183 -34.97 -6.29 25.73
C ASP A 183 -35.40 -4.82 25.71
N ASP A 184 -34.92 -4.02 26.67
CA ASP A 184 -35.21 -2.58 26.79
C ASP A 184 -34.14 -1.72 26.09
N ASN A 185 -33.24 -2.33 25.31
CA ASN A 185 -32.08 -1.72 24.66
C ASN A 185 -31.06 -1.10 25.65
N ALA A 186 -31.04 -1.53 26.90
CA ALA A 186 -29.98 -1.14 27.84
C ALA A 186 -28.75 -2.05 27.63
N ILE A 187 -27.56 -1.46 27.74
CA ILE A 187 -26.30 -2.21 27.62
C ILE A 187 -26.07 -2.95 28.94
N ILE A 188 -26.09 -4.28 28.89
CA ILE A 188 -25.93 -5.16 30.05
C ILE A 188 -24.55 -5.83 30.11
N GLY A 189 -23.76 -5.70 29.06
CA GLY A 189 -22.40 -6.21 28.99
C GLY A 189 -21.74 -5.97 27.65
N VAL A 190 -20.57 -6.57 27.45
CA VAL A 190 -19.82 -6.54 26.19
C VAL A 190 -19.43 -7.95 25.80
N LEU A 191 -19.73 -8.33 24.57
CA LEU A 191 -19.19 -9.55 23.95
C LEU A 191 -17.88 -9.18 23.26
N ASN A 192 -16.81 -9.89 23.62
CA ASN A 192 -15.54 -9.78 22.94
C ASN A 192 -15.21 -11.07 22.18
N ALA A 193 -14.72 -10.96 20.96
CA ALA A 193 -14.17 -12.05 20.18
C ALA A 193 -12.70 -11.75 19.88
N ALA A 194 -11.82 -12.70 20.16
CA ALA A 194 -10.43 -12.63 19.73
C ALA A 194 -10.28 -13.44 18.45
N VAL A 195 -9.67 -12.82 17.44
CA VAL A 195 -9.30 -13.50 16.20
C VAL A 195 -7.78 -13.44 16.02
N PRO A 196 -7.17 -14.43 15.34
CA PRO A 196 -5.76 -14.35 14.96
C PRO A 196 -5.51 -13.08 14.14
N ALA A 197 -4.42 -12.36 14.44
CA ALA A 197 -4.03 -11.19 13.63
C ALA A 197 -3.82 -11.52 12.15
N LYS A 198 -3.47 -12.79 11.86
CA LYS A 198 -3.32 -13.30 10.50
C LYS A 198 -4.59 -13.17 9.65
N LEU A 199 -5.77 -13.14 10.28
CA LEU A 199 -7.04 -12.98 9.57
C LEU A 199 -7.01 -11.78 8.63
N LEU A 200 -6.54 -10.62 9.10
CA LEU A 200 -6.53 -9.40 8.28
C LEU A 200 -5.59 -9.51 7.08
N SER A 201 -4.43 -10.18 7.24
CA SER A 201 -3.54 -10.52 6.11
C SER A 201 -4.20 -11.49 5.13
N GLU A 202 -4.95 -12.48 5.61
CA GLU A 202 -5.68 -13.43 4.75
C GLU A 202 -6.81 -12.75 3.97
N GLU A 203 -7.47 -11.76 4.58
CA GLU A 203 -8.52 -10.96 3.93
C GLU A 203 -7.97 -9.97 2.88
N ILE A 204 -6.65 -9.87 2.68
CA ILE A 204 -6.05 -9.07 1.60
C ILE A 204 -5.13 -9.87 0.66
N ASP A 205 -4.89 -11.15 0.92
CA ASP A 205 -3.89 -11.96 0.19
C ASP A 205 -4.26 -12.19 -1.29
N ASP A 206 -5.55 -12.17 -1.61
CA ASP A 206 -6.09 -12.30 -2.96
C ASP A 206 -6.04 -10.99 -3.77
N ILE A 207 -5.63 -9.88 -3.14
CA ILE A 207 -5.61 -8.55 -3.76
C ILE A 207 -4.26 -8.33 -4.46
N VAL A 208 -4.26 -8.44 -5.78
CA VAL A 208 -3.11 -8.15 -6.65
C VAL A 208 -3.41 -6.93 -7.53
N VAL A 209 -2.53 -5.93 -7.48
CA VAL A 209 -2.64 -4.72 -8.31
C VAL A 209 -1.71 -4.84 -9.52
N GLY A 210 -2.28 -4.83 -10.73
CA GLY A 210 -1.53 -5.07 -11.95
C GLY A 210 -1.05 -6.53 -12.04
N GLN A 211 0.26 -6.74 -12.23
CA GLN A 211 0.85 -8.09 -12.29
C GLN A 211 1.66 -8.45 -11.04
N THR A 212 2.28 -7.46 -10.40
CA THR A 212 3.24 -7.65 -9.31
C THR A 212 2.92 -6.82 -8.06
N GLY A 213 1.94 -5.92 -8.13
CA GLY A 213 1.59 -5.05 -7.02
C GLY A 213 0.89 -5.82 -5.90
N GLU A 214 1.15 -5.39 -4.67
CA GLU A 214 0.61 -5.98 -3.46
C GLU A 214 -0.24 -4.98 -2.67
N CYS A 215 -1.08 -5.51 -1.79
CA CYS A 215 -1.85 -4.75 -0.82
C CYS A 215 -1.29 -4.99 0.58
N TYR A 216 -1.19 -3.93 1.37
CA TYR A 216 -0.92 -4.00 2.80
C TYR A 216 -1.66 -2.87 3.50
N ILE A 217 -1.88 -3.03 4.80
CA ILE A 217 -2.63 -2.07 5.62
C ILE A 217 -1.72 -1.55 6.73
N LEU A 218 -1.74 -0.24 6.93
CA LEU A 218 -1.09 0.44 8.03
C LEU A 218 -2.10 0.73 9.14
N GLY A 219 -1.68 0.57 10.38
CA GLY A 219 -2.37 1.09 11.55
C GLY A 219 -2.18 2.60 11.67
N LEU A 220 -2.89 3.21 12.61
CA LEU A 220 -2.96 4.65 12.87
C LEU A 220 -1.61 5.29 13.22
N LYS A 221 -0.62 4.48 13.60
CA LYS A 221 0.74 4.92 13.93
C LYS A 221 1.76 4.58 12.84
N GLY A 222 1.32 4.06 11.70
CA GLY A 222 2.19 3.59 10.60
C GLY A 222 2.81 2.22 10.80
N THR A 223 2.34 1.47 11.80
CA THR A 223 2.74 0.07 11.98
C THR A 223 2.00 -0.79 10.96
N VAL A 224 2.69 -1.73 10.32
CA VAL A 224 2.05 -2.67 9.39
C VAL A 224 1.13 -3.61 10.16
N ILE A 225 -0.18 -3.58 9.84
CA ILE A 225 -1.20 -4.41 10.51
C ILE A 225 -1.73 -5.54 9.62
N ALA A 226 -1.52 -5.45 8.31
CA ALA A 226 -1.80 -6.53 7.39
C ALA A 226 -0.80 -6.49 6.24
N HIS A 227 -0.26 -7.64 5.89
CA HIS A 227 0.73 -7.78 4.82
C HIS A 227 0.80 -9.23 4.36
N LYS A 228 1.06 -9.45 3.07
CA LYS A 228 1.24 -10.79 2.49
C LYS A 228 2.36 -11.58 3.20
N ASN A 229 3.51 -10.95 3.37
CA ASN A 229 4.53 -11.41 4.31
C ASN A 229 4.11 -11.09 5.76
N PHE A 230 3.52 -12.07 6.46
CA PHE A 230 3.00 -11.89 7.82
C PHE A 230 4.08 -11.52 8.86
N ASP A 231 5.37 -11.76 8.57
CA ASP A 231 6.47 -11.30 9.42
C ASP A 231 6.49 -9.78 9.60
N MET A 232 5.99 -9.02 8.62
CA MET A 232 5.88 -7.56 8.72
C MET A 232 4.92 -7.16 9.84
N VAL A 233 3.86 -7.95 10.06
CA VAL A 233 2.86 -7.75 11.11
C VAL A 233 3.38 -8.24 12.46
N THR A 234 3.93 -9.46 12.53
CA THR A 234 4.41 -10.05 13.79
C THR A 234 5.57 -9.28 14.40
N LYS A 235 6.44 -8.70 13.57
CA LYS A 235 7.54 -7.82 14.00
C LYS A 235 7.08 -6.38 14.24
N GLN A 236 5.79 -6.08 14.05
CA GLN A 236 5.19 -4.75 14.18
C GLN A 236 6.01 -3.68 13.45
N ARG A 237 6.42 -3.99 12.21
CA ARG A 237 7.30 -3.11 11.43
C ARG A 237 6.66 -1.74 11.25
N ASN A 238 7.44 -0.69 11.45
CA ASN A 238 7.01 0.68 11.29
C ASN A 238 8.09 1.47 10.56
N ILE A 239 7.99 1.53 9.23
CA ILE A 239 9.03 2.13 8.38
C ILE A 239 9.18 3.62 8.66
N ILE A 240 8.11 4.30 9.06
CA ILE A 240 8.13 5.72 9.42
C ILE A 240 9.06 5.96 10.62
N LYS A 241 9.01 5.09 11.63
CA LYS A 241 9.85 5.17 12.84
C LYS A 241 11.24 4.55 12.64
N ASP A 242 11.33 3.46 11.90
CA ASP A 242 12.54 2.66 11.72
C ASP A 242 13.40 3.15 10.54
N ASN A 243 13.31 4.43 10.16
CA ASN A 243 13.94 5.01 8.96
C ASN A 243 15.44 5.35 9.12
N SER A 244 16.15 4.66 10.01
CA SER A 244 17.58 4.89 10.25
C SER A 244 18.43 4.61 9.01
N ASP A 245 17.93 3.77 8.10
CA ASP A 245 18.51 3.51 6.79
C ASP A 245 18.01 4.55 5.76
N LYS A 246 18.94 5.17 5.04
CA LYS A 246 18.63 6.15 3.99
C LYS A 246 17.75 5.56 2.89
N ASN A 247 17.82 4.25 2.67
CA ASN A 247 17.02 3.56 1.65
C ASN A 247 15.51 3.57 1.96
N PHE A 248 15.10 3.85 3.19
CA PHE A 248 13.70 3.91 3.58
C PHE A 248 13.15 5.32 3.75
N ALA A 249 13.96 6.37 3.55
CA ALA A 249 13.52 7.75 3.79
C ALA A 249 12.38 8.17 2.84
N SER A 250 12.48 7.80 1.55
CA SER A 250 11.47 8.08 0.52
C SER A 250 10.15 7.38 0.84
N LEU A 251 10.20 6.07 1.13
CA LEU A 251 9.04 5.30 1.56
C LEU A 251 8.45 5.81 2.89
N ALA A 252 9.27 6.13 3.88
CA ALA A 252 8.79 6.67 5.16
C ALA A 252 8.01 7.98 4.98
N ALA A 253 8.49 8.88 4.12
CA ALA A 253 7.79 10.12 3.80
C ALA A 253 6.46 9.84 3.07
N PHE A 254 6.46 8.90 2.12
CA PHE A 254 5.24 8.46 1.43
C PHE A 254 4.20 7.89 2.40
N LEU A 255 4.61 6.99 3.30
CA LEU A 255 3.70 6.36 4.27
C LEU A 255 3.19 7.38 5.30
N GLN A 256 4.03 8.32 5.73
CA GLN A 256 3.60 9.40 6.63
C GLN A 256 2.55 10.28 5.95
N HIS A 257 2.78 10.68 4.70
CA HIS A 257 1.79 11.43 3.93
C HIS A 257 0.48 10.66 3.78
N ALA A 258 0.56 9.36 3.50
CA ALA A 258 -0.62 8.49 3.40
C ALA A 258 -1.42 8.38 4.71
N LEU A 259 -0.78 8.55 5.88
CA LEU A 259 -1.48 8.59 7.18
C LEU A 259 -2.06 9.97 7.51
N ASP A 260 -1.47 11.04 6.99
CA ASP A 260 -1.87 12.42 7.28
C ASP A 260 -3.01 12.93 6.38
N THR A 261 -3.34 12.20 5.31
CA THR A 261 -4.38 12.56 4.33
C THR A 261 -5.62 11.68 4.46
N ASP A 262 -6.80 12.30 4.32
CA ASP A 262 -8.09 11.59 4.23
C ASP A 262 -8.48 11.26 2.78
N LYS A 263 -7.59 11.50 1.81
CA LYS A 263 -7.85 11.31 0.38
C LYS A 263 -7.02 10.17 -0.19
N SER A 264 -7.67 9.34 -1.00
CA SER A 264 -6.97 8.35 -1.82
C SER A 264 -6.12 9.05 -2.88
N GLU A 265 -4.82 8.79 -2.85
CA GLU A 265 -3.83 9.44 -3.71
C GLU A 265 -2.82 8.41 -4.23
N VAL A 266 -2.12 8.77 -5.30
CA VAL A 266 -0.98 8.02 -5.81
C VAL A 266 0.27 8.82 -5.51
N GLY A 267 1.30 8.13 -5.03
CA GLY A 267 2.62 8.71 -4.84
C GLY A 267 3.69 7.74 -5.29
N TYR A 268 4.91 8.27 -5.37
CA TYR A 268 6.09 7.55 -5.79
C TYR A 268 7.10 7.56 -4.65
N TYR A 269 7.75 6.43 -4.45
CA TYR A 269 8.80 6.26 -3.46
C TYR A 269 9.86 5.33 -4.02
N ASP A 270 11.06 5.41 -3.46
CA ASP A 270 12.15 4.48 -3.73
C ASP A 270 12.22 3.45 -2.59
N TYR A 271 12.42 2.18 -2.93
CA TYR A 271 12.52 1.10 -1.93
C TYR A 271 13.42 -0.04 -2.42
N ASP A 272 14.47 -0.37 -1.67
CA ASP A 272 15.40 -1.48 -1.95
C ASP A 272 15.91 -1.53 -3.42
N ASP A 273 16.40 -0.40 -3.93
CA ASP A 273 16.88 -0.23 -5.33
C ASP A 273 15.80 -0.46 -6.42
N ILE A 274 14.51 -0.41 -6.05
CA ILE A 274 13.33 -0.44 -6.94
C ILE A 274 12.64 0.93 -6.91
#